data_AF-A0A117MNT5-F1
#
_entry.id   AF-A0A117MNT5-F1
#
_cell.length_a   1.000
_cell.length_b   1.000
_cell.length_c   1.000
_cell.angle_alpha   90.00
_cell.angle_beta   90.00
_cell.angle_gamma   90.00
#
_symmetry.space_group_name_H-M   'P 1'
#
loop_
_entity.id
_entity.type
_entity.pdbx_description
1 polymer ?
#
loop_
_entity_poly.entity_id
_entity_poly.type
_entity_poly.pdbx_seq_one_letter_code
_entity_poly.pdbx_strand_id
1 'polypeptide(L)'
;MSAQPPEAHPGTHDVGWWEQFESASGRFDAAILTTGLTELLLPKITSQLLQREAIIAADIAIMYRNKPNSEGLRDRYDAAAHRLRETIGRLADRDIDRTTLLEAEAVSWVIDGDFAHAAAEIEARVGTVVLLRVFVAALRVAHLDVNVTAQLLNGGRTPAESIYAGKILGKYGYWPDWLHNLVVEHAMAGTLTDEFVAALDLCAFATLRSTQARLARQLLRQEPEAINNAARTLETIGEIEIAARLREGDMGAVAFAARFASV
;
A
#
# COMPACT_ATOMS: atom_id res chain seq x y z
N MET A 1 30.43 4.24 -7.61
CA MET A 1 29.76 2.94 -7.45
C MET A 1 28.28 3.21 -7.48
N SER A 2 27.64 3.08 -8.65
CA SER A 2 26.20 3.26 -8.78
C SER A 2 25.52 2.06 -8.16
N ALA A 3 24.75 2.28 -7.08
CA ALA A 3 23.86 1.27 -6.57
C ALA A 3 22.85 0.94 -7.67
N GLN A 4 22.91 -0.29 -8.18
CA GLN A 4 21.80 -0.84 -8.96
C GLN A 4 20.53 -0.71 -8.09
N PRO A 5 19.41 -0.22 -8.63
CA PRO A 5 18.14 -0.33 -7.93
C PRO A 5 17.91 -1.82 -7.62
N PRO A 6 17.34 -2.16 -6.45
CA PRO A 6 17.04 -3.55 -6.13
C PRO A 6 16.19 -4.11 -7.28
N GLU A 7 16.70 -5.17 -7.91
CA GLU A 7 15.92 -5.96 -8.86
C GLU A 7 14.63 -6.35 -8.13
N ALA A 8 13.48 -5.98 -8.70
CA ALA A 8 12.19 -6.41 -8.20
C ALA A 8 12.24 -7.93 -8.11
N HIS A 9 12.21 -8.48 -6.90
CA HIS A 9 12.22 -9.92 -6.72
C HIS A 9 11.03 -10.50 -7.49
N PRO A 10 11.23 -11.45 -8.42
CA PRO A 10 10.14 -12.27 -8.95
C PRO A 10 9.76 -13.34 -7.92
N GLY A 11 9.73 -12.95 -6.64
CA GLY A 11 9.52 -13.81 -5.50
C GLY A 11 8.09 -13.67 -5.03
N THR A 12 7.38 -14.79 -5.00
CA THR A 12 6.20 -14.91 -4.16
C THR A 12 6.58 -14.54 -2.72
N HIS A 13 5.78 -13.69 -2.11
CA HIS A 13 5.91 -13.32 -0.71
C HIS A 13 5.49 -14.49 0.17
N ASP A 14 6.21 -14.71 1.26
CA ASP A 14 5.84 -15.73 2.24
C ASP A 14 4.70 -15.26 3.14
N VAL A 15 4.18 -16.19 3.96
CA VAL A 15 3.08 -15.90 4.90
C VAL A 15 3.44 -14.75 5.85
N GLY A 16 4.67 -14.76 6.39
CA GLY A 16 5.13 -13.74 7.34
C GLY A 16 5.18 -12.34 6.74
N TRP A 17 5.41 -12.21 5.44
CA TRP A 17 5.32 -10.93 4.74
C TRP A 17 3.87 -10.42 4.65
N TRP A 18 2.91 -11.29 4.30
CA TRP A 18 1.49 -10.93 4.24
C TRP A 18 0.88 -10.59 5.62
N GLU A 19 1.37 -11.22 6.70
CA GLU A 19 0.95 -10.91 8.08
C GLU A 19 1.30 -9.47 8.52
N GLN A 20 2.29 -8.85 7.88
CA GLN A 20 2.69 -7.48 8.22
C GLN A 20 1.57 -6.45 8.00
N PHE A 21 0.59 -6.72 7.14
CA PHE A 21 -0.52 -5.79 6.88
C PHE A 21 -1.45 -5.62 8.08
N GLU A 22 -1.70 -6.69 8.82
CA GLU A 22 -2.53 -6.65 10.02
C GLU A 22 -1.82 -5.86 11.12
N SER A 23 -0.53 -6.15 11.33
CA SER A 23 0.28 -5.47 12.34
C SER A 23 0.55 -3.99 12.02
N ALA A 24 0.76 -3.63 10.73
CA ALA A 24 1.09 -2.27 10.33
C ALA A 24 -0.10 -1.29 10.42
N SER A 25 -1.35 -1.77 10.30
CA SER A 25 -2.54 -0.92 10.35
C SER A 25 -3.29 -0.97 11.69
N GLY A 26 -3.17 -2.08 12.43
CA GLY A 26 -3.95 -2.36 13.63
C GLY A 26 -5.47 -2.41 13.39
N ARG A 27 -5.92 -2.33 12.13
CA ARG A 27 -7.32 -2.32 11.70
C ARG A 27 -7.43 -3.00 10.35
N PHE A 28 -7.91 -4.23 10.35
CA PHE A 28 -8.07 -5.04 9.15
C PHE A 28 -9.54 -5.45 9.01
N ASP A 29 -10.20 -5.03 7.94
CA ASP A 29 -11.61 -5.40 7.70
C ASP A 29 -11.69 -6.79 7.08
N ALA A 30 -11.87 -7.77 7.95
CA ALA A 30 -11.99 -9.17 7.58
C ALA A 30 -13.14 -9.42 6.58
N ALA A 31 -14.21 -8.62 6.58
CA ALA A 31 -15.30 -8.79 5.63
C ALA A 31 -14.90 -8.29 4.24
N ILE A 32 -14.30 -7.09 4.14
CA ILE A 32 -13.79 -6.56 2.86
C ILE A 32 -12.76 -7.51 2.26
N LEU A 33 -11.83 -8.02 3.07
CA LEU A 33 -10.80 -8.92 2.56
C LEU A 33 -11.39 -10.26 2.09
N THR A 34 -12.32 -10.86 2.85
CA THR A 34 -13.01 -12.07 2.39
C THR A 34 -13.70 -11.82 1.06
N THR A 35 -14.44 -10.72 0.93
CA THR A 35 -15.10 -10.37 -0.33
C THR A 35 -14.08 -10.28 -1.46
N GLY A 36 -13.04 -9.45 -1.32
CA GLY A 36 -12.05 -9.24 -2.37
C GLY A 36 -11.30 -10.51 -2.76
N LEU A 37 -10.88 -11.35 -1.81
CA LEU A 37 -10.17 -12.60 -2.12
C LEU A 37 -11.11 -13.64 -2.75
N THR A 38 -12.33 -13.79 -2.25
CA THR A 38 -13.27 -14.77 -2.82
C THR A 38 -13.77 -14.35 -4.20
N GLU A 39 -14.00 -13.07 -4.48
CA GLU A 39 -14.30 -12.57 -5.83
C GLU A 39 -13.19 -12.90 -6.84
N LEU A 40 -11.93 -12.90 -6.40
CA LEU A 40 -10.79 -13.28 -7.25
C LEU A 40 -10.66 -14.79 -7.46
N LEU A 41 -10.93 -15.59 -6.42
CA LEU A 41 -10.67 -17.03 -6.41
C LEU A 41 -11.84 -17.86 -6.95
N LEU A 42 -13.08 -17.52 -6.59
CA LEU A 42 -14.27 -18.32 -6.93
C LEU A 42 -14.44 -18.57 -8.45
N PRO A 43 -14.22 -17.58 -9.35
CA PRO A 43 -14.35 -17.81 -10.79
C PRO A 43 -13.28 -18.77 -11.35
N LYS A 44 -12.18 -19.00 -10.63
CA LYS A 44 -11.06 -19.85 -11.06
C LYS A 44 -11.21 -21.32 -10.61
N ILE A 45 -12.16 -21.63 -9.72
CA ILE A 45 -12.45 -23.00 -9.31
C ILE A 45 -13.10 -23.76 -10.47
N THR A 46 -12.40 -24.76 -10.99
CA THR A 46 -12.81 -25.50 -12.20
C THR A 46 -13.96 -26.49 -11.95
N SER A 47 -13.98 -27.14 -10.78
CA SER A 47 -15.03 -28.09 -10.41
C SER A 47 -16.31 -27.34 -10.02
N GLN A 48 -17.40 -27.53 -10.77
CA GLN A 48 -18.69 -26.88 -10.51
C GLN A 48 -19.27 -27.20 -9.13
N LEU A 49 -19.10 -28.45 -8.67
CA LEU A 49 -19.52 -28.86 -7.32
C LEU A 49 -18.75 -28.07 -6.26
N LEU A 50 -17.43 -28.00 -6.40
CA LEU A 50 -16.56 -27.33 -5.45
C LEU A 50 -16.76 -25.82 -5.47
N GLN A 51 -16.93 -25.23 -6.66
CA GLN A 51 -17.23 -23.83 -6.85
C GLN A 51 -18.54 -23.46 -6.14
N ARG A 52 -19.59 -24.27 -6.27
CA ARG A 52 -20.86 -24.04 -5.59
C ARG A 52 -20.72 -24.05 -4.07
N GLU A 53 -20.03 -25.04 -3.50
CA GLU A 53 -19.79 -25.10 -2.05
C GLU A 53 -18.95 -23.92 -1.57
N ALA A 54 -17.94 -23.53 -2.35
CA ALA A 54 -17.09 -22.38 -2.05
C ALA A 54 -17.87 -21.05 -2.06
N ILE A 55 -18.77 -20.84 -3.03
CA ILE A 55 -19.66 -19.66 -3.08
C ILE A 55 -20.53 -19.59 -1.83
N ILE A 56 -21.20 -20.69 -1.47
CA ILE A 56 -22.06 -20.74 -0.28
C ILE A 56 -21.27 -20.42 0.99
N ALA A 57 -20.09 -21.00 1.14
CA ALA A 57 -19.26 -20.77 2.30
C ALA A 57 -18.71 -19.34 2.36
N ALA A 58 -18.32 -18.77 1.21
CA ALA A 58 -17.90 -17.37 1.11
C ALA A 58 -19.03 -16.39 1.49
N ASP A 59 -20.23 -16.56 0.94
CA ASP A 59 -21.39 -15.70 1.23
C ASP A 59 -21.73 -15.70 2.73
N ILE A 60 -21.74 -16.88 3.35
CA ILE A 60 -22.02 -17.02 4.78
C ILE A 60 -20.89 -16.41 5.61
N ALA A 61 -19.62 -16.60 5.22
CA ALA A 61 -18.47 -15.99 5.90
C ALA A 61 -18.52 -14.46 5.86
N ILE A 62 -18.83 -13.86 4.71
CA ILE A 62 -19.00 -12.42 4.57
C ILE A 62 -20.14 -11.92 5.46
N MET A 63 -21.28 -12.61 5.47
CA MET A 63 -22.41 -12.27 6.33
C MET A 63 -22.05 -12.34 7.82
N TYR A 64 -21.36 -13.40 8.24
CA TYR A 64 -20.93 -13.59 9.63
C TYR A 64 -19.92 -12.52 10.05
N ARG A 65 -18.92 -12.21 9.23
CA ARG A 65 -17.90 -11.18 9.53
C ARG A 65 -18.48 -9.78 9.65
N ASN A 66 -19.55 -9.47 8.92
CA ASN A 66 -20.30 -8.23 9.10
C ASN A 66 -21.13 -8.19 10.40
N LYS A 67 -21.46 -9.35 10.99
CA LYS A 67 -22.31 -9.50 12.18
C LYS A 67 -21.80 -10.62 13.10
N PRO A 68 -20.59 -10.49 13.69
CA PRO A 68 -19.91 -11.60 14.37
C PRO A 68 -20.63 -12.06 15.65
N ASN A 69 -21.45 -11.20 16.26
CA ASN A 69 -22.18 -11.53 17.49
C ASN A 69 -23.49 -12.32 17.26
N SER A 70 -23.76 -12.77 16.03
CA SER A 70 -24.97 -13.51 15.70
C SER A 70 -24.74 -15.02 15.79
N GLU A 71 -25.23 -15.66 16.86
CA GLU A 71 -25.08 -17.11 17.09
C GLU A 71 -25.59 -17.93 15.91
N GLY A 72 -26.78 -17.63 15.40
CA GLY A 72 -27.34 -18.35 14.24
C GLY A 72 -26.57 -18.11 12.93
N LEU A 73 -25.73 -17.09 12.82
CA LEU A 73 -24.79 -16.96 11.68
C LEU A 73 -23.50 -17.74 11.92
N ARG A 74 -23.04 -17.79 13.17
CA ARG A 74 -21.86 -18.58 13.55
C ARG A 74 -22.05 -20.06 13.24
N ASP A 75 -23.17 -20.66 13.66
CA ASP A 75 -23.44 -22.08 13.38
C ASP A 75 -23.49 -22.39 11.87
N ARG A 76 -24.07 -21.47 11.10
CA ARG A 76 -24.12 -21.58 9.63
C ARG A 76 -22.74 -21.45 9.00
N TYR A 77 -21.93 -20.52 9.51
CA TYR A 77 -20.55 -20.32 9.09
C TYR A 77 -19.71 -21.57 9.35
N ASP A 78 -19.75 -22.11 10.58
CA ASP A 78 -18.99 -23.30 10.96
C ASP A 78 -19.41 -24.51 10.10
N ALA A 79 -20.71 -24.70 9.89
CA ALA A 79 -21.24 -25.77 9.05
C ALA A 79 -20.83 -25.63 7.57
N ALA A 80 -20.87 -24.41 7.01
CA ALA A 80 -20.49 -24.18 5.61
C ALA A 80 -18.98 -24.34 5.39
N ALA A 81 -18.15 -23.81 6.30
CA ALA A 81 -16.71 -23.97 6.27
C ALA A 81 -16.31 -25.46 6.36
N HIS A 82 -16.97 -26.22 7.25
CA HIS A 82 -16.74 -27.65 7.37
C HIS A 82 -17.09 -28.43 6.08
N ARG A 83 -18.27 -28.17 5.48
CA ARG A 83 -18.68 -28.82 4.23
C ARG A 83 -17.74 -28.56 3.06
N LEU A 84 -17.22 -27.33 2.95
CA LEU A 84 -16.23 -27.00 1.93
C LEU A 84 -14.96 -27.84 2.13
N ARG A 85 -14.40 -27.86 3.35
CA ARG A 85 -13.19 -28.65 3.67
C ARG A 85 -13.38 -30.14 3.45
N GLU A 86 -14.50 -30.72 3.86
CA GLU A 86 -14.82 -32.12 3.58
C GLU A 86 -14.92 -32.41 2.08
N THR A 87 -15.45 -31.47 1.30
CA THR A 87 -15.55 -31.63 -0.16
C THR A 87 -14.19 -31.54 -0.83
N ILE A 88 -13.32 -30.64 -0.38
CA ILE A 88 -11.91 -30.58 -0.82
C ILE A 88 -11.20 -31.89 -0.47
N GLY A 89 -11.28 -32.35 0.78
CA GLY A 89 -10.64 -33.59 1.22
C GLY A 89 -11.08 -34.82 0.43
N ARG A 90 -12.39 -35.00 0.22
CA ARG A 90 -12.91 -36.10 -0.60
C ARG A 90 -12.46 -36.07 -2.05
N LEU A 91 -12.22 -34.88 -2.61
CA LEU A 91 -11.71 -34.72 -3.97
C LEU A 91 -10.22 -35.00 -4.03
N ALA A 92 -9.45 -34.56 -3.03
CA ALA A 92 -8.03 -34.87 -2.89
C ALA A 92 -7.78 -36.38 -2.76
N ASP A 93 -8.59 -37.09 -1.97
CA ASP A 93 -8.49 -38.55 -1.78
C ASP A 93 -8.77 -39.38 -3.06
N ARG A 94 -9.33 -38.76 -4.09
CA ARG A 94 -9.66 -39.41 -5.37
C ARG A 94 -8.56 -39.25 -6.43
N ASP A 95 -7.33 -38.96 -6.00
CA ASP A 95 -6.16 -38.67 -6.86
C ASP A 95 -6.42 -37.55 -7.88
N ILE A 96 -7.26 -36.57 -7.52
CA ILE A 96 -7.39 -35.34 -8.29
C ILE A 96 -6.11 -34.53 -8.09
N ASP A 97 -5.54 -34.03 -9.18
CA ASP A 97 -4.36 -33.18 -9.13
C ASP A 97 -4.60 -31.99 -8.19
N ARG A 98 -3.79 -31.90 -7.13
CA ARG A 98 -3.88 -30.87 -6.09
C ARG A 98 -3.81 -29.46 -6.69
N THR A 99 -3.14 -29.29 -7.83
CA THR A 99 -3.10 -28.00 -8.50
C THR A 99 -4.50 -27.49 -8.89
N THR A 100 -5.47 -28.39 -9.12
CA THR A 100 -6.85 -28.04 -9.46
C THR A 100 -7.72 -27.68 -8.25
N LEU A 101 -7.23 -27.96 -7.03
CA LEU A 101 -7.92 -27.70 -5.77
C LEU A 101 -7.44 -26.42 -5.08
N LEU A 102 -6.28 -25.87 -5.48
CA LEU A 102 -5.61 -24.79 -4.78
C LEU A 102 -6.49 -23.55 -4.55
N GLU A 103 -7.29 -23.13 -5.54
CA GLU A 103 -8.18 -21.98 -5.37
C GLU A 103 -9.26 -22.23 -4.32
N ALA A 104 -9.75 -23.46 -4.20
CA ALA A 104 -10.73 -23.83 -3.18
C ALA A 104 -10.09 -24.00 -1.80
N GLU A 105 -8.87 -24.56 -1.73
CA GLU A 105 -8.05 -24.58 -0.51
C GLU A 105 -7.82 -23.15 0.00
N ALA A 106 -7.47 -22.23 -0.90
CA ALA A 106 -7.31 -20.82 -0.59
C ALA A 106 -8.60 -20.15 -0.11
N VAL A 107 -9.74 -20.43 -0.74
CA VAL A 107 -11.04 -19.96 -0.23
C VAL A 107 -11.30 -20.51 1.18
N SER A 108 -10.94 -21.76 1.47
CA SER A 108 -11.06 -22.32 2.82
C SER A 108 -10.20 -21.55 3.84
N TRP A 109 -8.94 -21.26 3.53
CA TRP A 109 -8.08 -20.47 4.41
C TRP A 109 -8.63 -19.05 4.63
N VAL A 110 -9.13 -18.41 3.56
CA VAL A 110 -9.80 -17.10 3.66
C VAL A 110 -11.02 -17.16 4.59
N ILE A 111 -11.84 -18.21 4.48
CA ILE A 111 -13.01 -18.42 5.34
C ILE A 111 -12.58 -18.55 6.80
N ASP A 112 -11.55 -19.36 7.08
CA ASP A 112 -10.98 -19.59 8.41
C ASP A 112 -10.29 -18.35 9.00
N GLY A 113 -10.02 -17.32 8.18
CA GLY A 113 -9.38 -16.08 8.60
C GLY A 113 -7.87 -16.05 8.40
N ASP A 114 -7.31 -17.10 7.81
CA ASP A 114 -5.89 -17.19 7.48
C ASP A 114 -5.61 -16.58 6.10
N PHE A 115 -5.71 -15.25 6.02
CA PHE A 115 -5.55 -14.53 4.76
C PHE A 115 -4.13 -14.54 4.24
N ALA A 116 -3.16 -14.48 5.15
CA ALA A 116 -1.75 -14.42 4.82
C ALA A 116 -1.31 -15.73 4.16
N HIS A 117 -1.73 -16.87 4.73
CA HIS A 117 -1.49 -18.16 4.11
C HIS A 117 -2.20 -18.28 2.77
N ALA A 118 -3.47 -17.86 2.70
CA ALA A 118 -4.20 -17.85 1.44
C ALA A 118 -3.47 -17.07 0.35
N ALA A 119 -3.03 -15.85 0.65
CA ALA A 119 -2.35 -14.99 -0.30
C ALA A 119 -1.01 -15.56 -0.78
N ALA A 120 -0.18 -16.08 0.14
CA ALA A 120 1.12 -16.66 -0.18
C ALA A 120 0.99 -17.84 -1.17
N GLU A 121 0.01 -18.71 -0.96
CA GLU A 121 -0.20 -19.91 -1.78
C GLU A 121 -0.71 -19.59 -3.19
N ILE A 122 -1.55 -18.56 -3.34
CA ILE A 122 -2.19 -18.22 -4.63
C ILE A 122 -1.50 -17.07 -5.38
N GLU A 123 -0.48 -16.46 -4.80
CA GLU A 123 0.18 -15.27 -5.34
C GLU A 123 0.65 -15.47 -6.78
N ALA A 124 1.35 -16.57 -7.06
CA ALA A 124 1.86 -16.87 -8.38
C ALA A 124 0.75 -17.01 -9.45
N ARG A 125 -0.49 -17.32 -9.04
CA ARG A 125 -1.63 -17.55 -9.95
C ARG A 125 -2.52 -16.34 -10.15
N VAL A 126 -2.69 -15.52 -9.11
CA VAL A 126 -3.54 -14.32 -9.16
C VAL A 126 -2.73 -13.09 -9.55
N GLY A 127 -1.46 -13.06 -9.18
CA GLY A 127 -0.55 -11.93 -9.39
C GLY A 127 -0.50 -11.01 -8.18
N THR A 128 0.73 -10.68 -7.78
CA THR A 128 1.07 -9.85 -6.61
C THR A 128 0.25 -8.55 -6.55
N VAL A 129 0.28 -7.73 -7.61
CA VAL A 129 -0.37 -6.40 -7.62
C VAL A 129 -1.87 -6.48 -7.33
N VAL A 130 -2.55 -7.51 -7.83
CA VAL A 130 -3.99 -7.69 -7.63
C VAL A 130 -4.29 -7.99 -6.16
N LEU A 131 -3.48 -8.85 -5.53
CA LEU A 131 -3.60 -9.18 -4.11
C LEU A 131 -3.27 -8.01 -3.22
N LEU A 132 -2.19 -7.27 -3.53
CA LEU A 132 -1.82 -6.06 -2.79
C LEU A 132 -2.97 -5.06 -2.76
N ARG A 133 -3.67 -4.85 -3.88
CA ARG A 133 -4.85 -3.96 -3.90
C ARG A 133 -5.96 -4.42 -2.96
N VAL A 134 -6.24 -5.72 -2.90
CA VAL A 134 -7.24 -6.29 -2.00
C VAL A 134 -6.83 -6.13 -0.53
N PHE A 135 -5.58 -6.45 -0.19
CA PHE A 135 -5.03 -6.27 1.16
C PHE A 135 -5.05 -4.81 1.59
N VAL A 136 -4.58 -3.90 0.73
CA VAL A 136 -4.53 -2.47 1.02
C VAL A 136 -5.93 -1.87 1.17
N ALA A 137 -6.90 -2.29 0.36
CA ALA A 137 -8.29 -1.85 0.49
C ALA A 137 -8.93 -2.27 1.84
N ALA A 138 -8.48 -3.39 2.43
CA ALA A 138 -9.00 -3.89 3.70
C ALA A 138 -8.45 -3.13 4.94
N LEU A 139 -7.39 -2.32 4.82
CA LEU A 139 -6.74 -1.66 5.96
C LEU A 139 -7.59 -0.58 6.67
N ARG A 140 -8.76 -0.20 6.12
CA ARG A 140 -9.64 0.90 6.59
C ARG A 140 -8.91 2.15 7.09
N VAL A 141 -7.78 2.46 6.47
CA VAL A 141 -7.02 3.65 6.80
C VAL A 141 -7.70 4.83 6.14
N ALA A 142 -8.08 5.83 6.94
CA ALA A 142 -8.63 7.07 6.42
C ALA A 142 -7.62 7.74 5.48
N HIS A 143 -8.09 8.20 4.32
CA HIS A 143 -7.28 8.90 3.33
C HIS A 143 -6.08 8.09 2.81
N LEU A 144 -6.19 6.78 2.68
CA LEU A 144 -5.16 5.96 2.06
C LEU A 144 -5.30 5.96 0.53
N ASP A 145 -4.24 6.34 -0.18
CA ASP A 145 -4.16 6.08 -1.62
C ASP A 145 -3.77 4.61 -1.88
N VAL A 146 -4.76 3.81 -2.27
CA VAL A 146 -4.60 2.36 -2.51
C VAL A 146 -3.64 2.07 -3.65
N ASN A 147 -3.67 2.88 -4.72
CA ASN A 147 -2.90 2.61 -5.93
C ASN A 147 -1.42 2.86 -5.70
N VAL A 148 -1.07 3.98 -5.07
CA VAL A 148 0.33 4.29 -4.75
C VAL A 148 0.87 3.33 -3.70
N THR A 149 0.09 3.00 -2.67
CA THR A 149 0.51 2.01 -1.66
C THR A 149 0.84 0.66 -2.32
N ALA A 150 -0.03 0.16 -3.19
CA ALA A 150 0.21 -1.08 -3.93
C ALA A 150 1.43 -0.98 -4.87
N GLN A 151 1.68 0.17 -5.47
CA GLN A 151 2.86 0.39 -6.32
C GLN A 151 4.17 0.35 -5.51
N LEU A 152 4.20 0.98 -4.33
CA LEU A 152 5.38 0.97 -3.44
C LEU A 152 5.70 -0.44 -2.95
N LEU A 153 4.66 -1.17 -2.52
CA LEU A 153 4.75 -2.58 -2.13
C LEU A 153 5.33 -3.44 -3.27
N ASN A 154 4.80 -3.29 -4.48
CA ASN A 154 5.32 -3.99 -5.66
C ASN A 154 6.75 -3.55 -6.03
N GLY A 155 7.17 -2.36 -5.61
CA GLY A 155 8.54 -1.87 -5.71
C GLY A 155 9.50 -2.41 -4.65
N GLY A 156 9.06 -3.36 -3.81
CA GLY A 156 9.86 -3.99 -2.77
C GLY A 156 9.91 -3.21 -1.45
N ARG A 157 9.06 -2.20 -1.27
CA ARG A 157 8.95 -1.47 0.01
C ARG A 157 8.15 -2.28 1.01
N THR A 158 8.43 -2.06 2.30
CA THR A 158 7.70 -2.75 3.36
C THR A 158 6.24 -2.25 3.44
N PRO A 159 5.29 -3.04 3.97
CA PRO A 159 3.94 -2.59 4.22
C PRO A 159 3.86 -1.34 5.10
N ALA A 160 4.68 -1.23 6.14
CA ALA A 160 4.69 -0.05 7.01
C ALA A 160 5.06 1.24 6.26
N GLU A 161 6.15 1.22 5.49
CA GLU A 161 6.61 2.37 4.68
C GLU A 161 5.58 2.75 3.61
N SER A 162 5.03 1.73 2.93
CA SER A 162 4.07 1.94 1.84
C SER A 162 2.76 2.54 2.34
N ILE A 163 2.25 2.04 3.47
CA ILE A 163 1.03 2.57 4.11
C ILE A 163 1.27 4.00 4.59
N TYR A 164 2.44 4.31 5.15
CA TYR A 164 2.78 5.67 5.59
C TYR A 164 2.77 6.66 4.41
N ALA A 165 3.43 6.33 3.30
CA ALA A 165 3.43 7.16 2.10
C ALA A 165 2.03 7.32 1.49
N GLY A 166 1.25 6.22 1.42
CA GLY A 166 -0.13 6.26 0.94
C GLY A 166 -1.04 7.14 1.79
N LYS A 167 -0.86 7.14 3.12
CA LYS A 167 -1.58 8.03 4.05
C LYS A 167 -1.27 9.49 3.78
N ILE A 168 0.00 9.83 3.57
CA ILE A 168 0.43 11.20 3.26
C ILE A 168 -0.27 11.68 1.99
N LEU A 169 -0.20 10.90 0.92
CA LEU A 169 -0.75 11.30 -0.38
C LEU A 169 -2.27 11.50 -0.33
N GLY A 170 -3.01 10.58 0.29
CA GLY A 170 -4.46 10.76 0.38
C GLY A 170 -4.86 11.84 1.40
N LYS A 171 -4.12 12.05 2.50
CA LYS A 171 -4.34 13.16 3.44
C LYS A 171 -4.16 14.50 2.73
N TYR A 172 -3.10 14.61 1.94
CA TYR A 172 -2.72 15.82 1.20
C TYR A 172 -3.18 15.76 -0.27
N GLY A 173 -4.41 15.29 -0.50
CA GLY A 173 -4.99 15.22 -1.86
C GLY A 173 -5.16 16.58 -2.55
N TYR A 174 -5.03 17.69 -1.82
CA TYR A 174 -5.05 19.05 -2.38
C TYR A 174 -3.68 19.52 -2.91
N TRP A 175 -2.60 18.78 -2.63
CA TRP A 175 -1.28 19.15 -3.13
C TRP A 175 -1.22 19.04 -4.67
N PRO A 176 -0.45 19.92 -5.34
CA PRO A 176 -0.17 19.78 -6.76
C PRO A 176 0.64 18.51 -7.07
N ASP A 177 0.41 17.93 -8.25
CA ASP A 177 1.00 16.65 -8.72
C ASP A 177 2.52 16.55 -8.52
N TRP A 178 3.25 17.65 -8.64
CA TRP A 178 4.71 17.62 -8.50
C TRP A 178 5.18 17.35 -7.07
N LEU A 179 4.40 17.72 -6.05
CA LEU A 179 4.68 17.35 -4.66
C LEU A 179 4.37 15.87 -4.45
N HIS A 180 3.27 15.37 -5.02
CA HIS A 180 2.96 13.93 -4.99
C HIS A 180 4.09 13.10 -5.60
N ASN A 181 4.61 13.53 -6.76
CA ASN A 181 5.73 12.87 -7.41
C ASN A 181 6.99 12.83 -6.53
N LEU A 182 7.29 13.91 -5.79
CA LEU A 182 8.41 13.93 -4.85
C LEU A 182 8.20 12.98 -3.66
N VAL A 183 6.99 12.88 -3.12
CA VAL A 183 6.67 11.89 -2.07
C VAL A 183 6.92 10.48 -2.59
N VAL A 184 6.43 10.15 -3.80
CA VAL A 184 6.64 8.82 -4.39
C VAL A 184 8.13 8.56 -4.63
N GLU A 185 8.88 9.53 -5.15
CA GLU A 185 10.33 9.43 -5.37
C GLU A 185 11.08 9.12 -4.06
N HIS A 186 10.81 9.89 -3.00
CA HIS A 186 11.44 9.70 -1.69
C HIS A 186 10.96 8.43 -0.98
N ALA A 187 9.69 8.05 -1.11
CA ALA A 187 9.16 6.78 -0.59
C ALA A 187 9.84 5.59 -1.27
N MET A 188 9.97 5.64 -2.60
CA MET A 188 10.67 4.64 -3.39
C MET A 188 12.18 4.60 -3.12
N ALA A 189 12.77 5.67 -2.60
CA ALA A 189 14.16 5.72 -2.15
C ALA A 189 14.34 5.33 -0.67
N GLY A 190 13.27 5.27 0.11
CA GLY A 190 13.33 5.03 1.57
C GLY A 190 13.82 6.25 2.35
N THR A 191 13.68 7.44 1.79
CA THR A 191 14.15 8.72 2.35
C THR A 191 13.01 9.68 2.67
N LEU A 192 11.77 9.18 2.71
CA LEU A 192 10.59 9.97 3.07
C LEU A 192 10.52 10.16 4.59
N THR A 193 10.79 11.38 5.06
CA THR A 193 10.75 11.76 6.48
C THR A 193 9.58 12.69 6.77
N ASP A 194 9.15 12.76 8.04
CA ASP A 194 8.15 13.74 8.49
C ASP A 194 8.58 15.19 8.22
N GLU A 195 9.89 15.46 8.36
CA GLU A 195 10.48 16.78 8.06
C GLU A 195 10.32 17.15 6.58
N PHE A 196 10.59 16.22 5.67
CA PHE A 196 10.38 16.43 4.25
C PHE A 196 8.91 16.70 3.94
N VAL A 197 7.99 15.91 4.51
CA VAL A 197 6.54 16.09 4.36
C VAL A 197 6.09 17.47 4.85
N ALA A 198 6.61 17.95 5.99
CA ALA A 198 6.32 19.28 6.50
C ALA A 198 6.81 20.40 5.56
N ALA A 199 7.99 20.22 4.95
CA ALA A 199 8.52 21.16 3.97
C ALA A 199 7.68 21.20 2.67
N LEU A 200 7.20 20.04 2.20
CA LEU A 200 6.26 19.97 1.08
C LEU A 200 4.96 20.71 1.39
N ASP A 201 4.44 20.57 2.62
CA ASP A 201 3.21 21.24 3.03
C ASP A 201 3.38 22.76 3.05
N LEU A 202 4.51 23.27 3.56
CA LEU A 202 4.85 24.70 3.48
C LEU A 202 4.91 25.20 2.03
N CYS A 203 5.47 24.41 1.12
CA CYS A 203 5.51 24.75 -0.31
C CYS A 203 4.10 24.78 -0.92
N ALA A 204 3.21 23.86 -0.55
CA ALA A 204 1.82 23.85 -0.99
C ALA A 204 1.07 25.10 -0.50
N PHE A 205 1.19 25.43 0.79
CA PHE A 205 0.58 26.61 1.39
C PHE A 205 1.09 27.93 0.80
N ALA A 206 2.36 27.98 0.39
CA ALA A 206 2.94 29.19 -0.18
C ALA A 206 2.36 29.58 -1.56
N THR A 207 1.56 28.71 -2.21
CA THR A 207 0.94 28.96 -3.52
C THR A 207 1.93 29.44 -4.58
N LEU A 208 3.03 28.69 -4.72
CA LEU A 208 4.16 29.06 -5.56
C LEU A 208 3.78 29.15 -7.06
N ARG A 209 4.31 30.17 -7.75
CA ARG A 209 4.26 30.30 -9.21
C ARG A 209 5.13 29.22 -9.88
N SER A 210 4.99 29.03 -11.19
CA SER A 210 5.74 27.99 -11.93
C SER A 210 7.26 28.09 -11.77
N THR A 211 7.85 29.29 -11.82
CA THR A 211 9.29 29.51 -11.61
C THR A 211 9.72 29.23 -10.17
N GLN A 212 8.90 29.63 -9.20
CA GLN A 212 9.10 29.36 -7.77
C GLN A 212 9.02 27.85 -7.47
N ALA A 213 8.01 27.16 -8.01
CA ALA A 213 7.84 25.73 -7.85
C ALA A 213 8.99 24.93 -8.49
N ARG A 214 9.52 25.40 -9.63
CA ARG A 214 10.73 24.81 -10.23
C ARG A 214 11.92 24.94 -9.30
N LEU A 215 12.18 26.13 -8.76
CA LEU A 215 13.28 26.33 -7.79
C LEU A 215 13.07 25.51 -6.52
N ALA A 216 11.86 25.51 -5.94
CA ALA A 216 11.51 24.69 -4.77
C ALA A 216 11.84 23.21 -4.99
N ARG A 217 11.51 22.66 -6.17
CA ARG A 217 11.83 21.28 -6.52
C ARG A 217 13.33 21.00 -6.52
N GLN A 218 14.13 21.92 -7.07
CA GLN A 218 15.60 21.78 -7.08
C GLN A 218 16.18 21.84 -5.66
N LEU A 219 15.64 22.74 -4.82
CA LEU A 219 16.05 22.87 -3.42
C LEU A 219 15.66 21.63 -2.59
N LEU A 220 14.45 21.08 -2.77
CA LEU A 220 14.00 19.86 -2.09
C LEU A 220 14.84 18.63 -2.48
N ARG A 221 15.35 18.59 -3.71
CA ARG A 221 16.30 17.59 -4.19
C ARG A 221 17.74 17.84 -3.74
N GLN A 222 17.98 18.89 -2.97
CA GLN A 222 19.28 19.29 -2.46
C GLN A 222 20.30 19.55 -3.59
N GLU A 223 19.86 20.15 -4.71
CA GLU A 223 20.75 20.50 -5.83
C GLU A 223 21.74 21.62 -5.41
N PRO A 224 23.07 21.37 -5.41
CA PRO A 224 24.04 22.31 -4.83
C PRO A 224 24.05 23.68 -5.51
N GLU A 225 23.90 23.72 -6.83
CA GLU A 225 23.87 24.98 -7.58
C GLU A 225 22.63 25.81 -7.25
N ALA A 226 21.46 25.17 -7.12
CA ALA A 226 20.22 25.84 -6.76
C ALA A 226 20.29 26.42 -5.35
N ILE A 227 20.82 25.66 -4.39
CA ILE A 227 21.04 26.11 -3.00
C ILE A 227 21.97 27.32 -2.98
N ASN A 228 23.13 27.25 -3.66
CA ASN A 228 24.10 28.33 -3.66
C ASN A 228 23.59 29.60 -4.34
N ASN A 229 22.80 29.46 -5.40
CA ASN A 229 22.18 30.61 -6.07
C ASN A 229 21.08 31.23 -5.20
N ALA A 230 20.20 30.41 -4.62
CA ALA A 230 19.14 30.89 -3.75
C ALA A 230 19.68 31.58 -2.49
N ALA A 231 20.68 30.98 -1.83
CA ALA A 231 21.32 31.55 -0.65
C ALA A 231 21.98 32.91 -0.95
N ARG A 232 22.66 33.07 -2.09
CA ARG A 232 23.24 34.37 -2.51
C ARG A 232 22.17 35.44 -2.74
N THR A 233 21.06 35.08 -3.37
CA THR A 233 19.93 36.00 -3.57
C THR A 233 19.32 36.41 -2.23
N LEU A 234 19.14 35.45 -1.32
CA LEU A 234 18.62 35.71 0.03
C LEU A 234 19.55 36.64 0.83
N GLU A 235 20.86 36.44 0.78
CA GLU A 235 21.84 37.35 1.40
C GLU A 235 21.76 38.76 0.83
N THR A 236 21.54 38.89 -0.48
CA THR A 236 21.41 40.19 -1.15
C THR A 236 20.19 40.98 -0.67
N ILE A 237 19.12 40.30 -0.26
CA ILE A 237 17.90 40.92 0.29
C ILE A 237 17.90 41.02 1.82
N GLY A 238 19.00 40.62 2.49
CA GLY A 238 19.18 40.73 3.94
C GLY A 238 18.79 39.49 4.75
N GLU A 239 18.36 38.39 4.11
CA GLU A 239 17.88 37.17 4.75
C GLU A 239 19.03 36.17 5.02
N ILE A 240 20.04 36.63 5.76
CA ILE A 240 21.31 35.90 5.99
C ILE A 240 21.08 34.61 6.79
N GLU A 241 20.22 34.63 7.82
CA GLU A 241 19.95 33.46 8.66
C GLU A 241 19.25 32.34 7.87
N ILE A 242 18.31 32.70 6.99
CA ILE A 242 17.61 31.72 6.13
C ILE A 242 18.58 31.16 5.08
N ALA A 243 19.46 32.00 4.52
CA ALA A 243 20.50 31.56 3.59
C ALA A 243 21.48 30.55 4.23
N ALA A 244 21.87 30.78 5.50
CA ALA A 244 22.71 29.85 6.26
C ALA A 244 21.99 28.51 6.47
N ARG A 245 20.75 28.54 6.99
CA ARG A 245 19.92 27.34 7.19
C ARG A 245 19.72 26.53 5.90
N LEU A 246 19.49 27.21 4.77
CA LEU A 246 19.33 26.55 3.47
C LEU A 246 20.61 25.80 3.05
N ARG A 247 21.80 26.34 3.33
CA ARG A 247 23.08 25.66 3.07
C ARG A 247 23.33 24.48 3.99
N GLU A 248 22.82 24.54 5.21
CA GLU A 248 22.85 23.44 6.18
C GLU A 248 21.85 22.33 5.83
N GLY A 249 21.01 22.52 4.81
CA GLY A 249 20.05 21.54 4.32
C GLY A 249 18.68 21.61 4.99
N ASP A 250 18.40 22.67 5.77
CA ASP A 250 17.12 22.86 6.45
C ASP A 250 15.97 23.00 5.43
N MET A 251 15.08 22.01 5.43
CA MET A 251 13.99 21.93 4.48
C MET A 251 12.89 22.97 4.77
N GLY A 252 12.79 23.48 6.00
CA GLY A 252 11.86 24.54 6.37
C GLY A 252 12.18 25.88 5.70
N ALA A 253 13.42 26.10 5.26
CA ALA A 253 13.84 27.31 4.54
C ALA A 253 13.39 27.31 3.07
N VAL A 254 13.05 26.15 2.50
CA VAL A 254 12.81 25.97 1.06
C VAL A 254 11.66 26.82 0.53
N ALA A 255 10.51 26.80 1.19
CA ALA A 255 9.32 27.52 0.69
C ALA A 255 9.58 29.03 0.61
N PHE A 256 10.28 29.58 1.61
CA PHE A 256 10.70 30.96 1.64
C PHE A 256 11.73 31.26 0.54
N ALA A 257 12.79 30.46 0.46
CA ALA A 257 13.83 30.59 -0.55
C ALA A 257 13.24 30.55 -1.97
N ALA A 258 12.37 29.60 -2.24
CA ALA A 258 11.70 29.47 -3.53
C ALA A 258 10.88 30.72 -3.88
N ARG A 259 10.17 31.32 -2.91
CA ARG A 259 9.32 32.49 -3.12
C ARG A 259 10.12 33.76 -3.45
N PHE A 260 11.26 33.96 -2.80
CA PHE A 260 12.02 35.21 -2.86
C PHE A 260 13.28 35.15 -3.73
N ALA A 261 13.83 33.96 -4.00
CA ALA A 261 15.01 33.79 -4.83
C ALA A 261 14.72 33.37 -6.28
N SER A 262 13.46 33.10 -6.63
CA SER A 262 13.06 32.87 -8.02
C SER A 262 12.98 34.20 -8.78
N VAL A 263 14.10 34.61 -9.37
CA VAL A 263 14.16 35.77 -10.27
C VAL A 263 14.12 35.28 -11.71
#